data_AF-A0A838IBN9-F1
#
_entry.id   AF-A0A838IBN9-F1
#
_cell.length_a   1.000
_cell.length_b   1.000
_cell.length_c   1.000
_cell.angle_alpha   90.00
_cell.angle_beta   90.00
_cell.angle_gamma   90.00
#
_symmetry.space_group_name_H-M   'P 1'
#
loop_
_entity.id
_entity.type
_entity.pdbx_description
1 polymer ?
#
loop_
_entity_poly.entity_id
_entity_poly.type
_entity_poly.pdbx_seq_one_letter_code
_entity_poly.pdbx_strand_id
1 'polypeptide(L)'
;MSTTTPKEVTDERRRAEIVRRTVMGIEEDLEDMRSELVVELDAFEDKLRTLTGALPDWLELTAPDLRKPFHFPDDGPLASALLGPRAAALAAGEVETFIESWFGSKHDSPKDFTRASVRFAFFDATSQLLDFLDAAEALTETVAENARQTLEDMADTILDTLEAQREADADALEALVHEGELEPGRDAQKETAELWEEQRLRVTEATLAFEPIEALVGQGHTATKRGLLELRSLVERANLGILGAFPEHGGSFGKAQEATIDEAGETLQATEVLADVAALTCDEDDHDHDHDHVHDHDHDHDHDHDHVHEQESENVNVNENENENENENVNVNENENVNENENENVNENVNENENVNVNEPPPPEEVRAQCYRVRAGWLPIAPLELSAVLAPPLLFLSTMVVLCTLYLTGVLDDNPMHTLRWARGGLAASMAWLVLLPVMMNWHPMWRGFKLGFVRHEEVDEEALALIDARRFSLERTSWPLRDIKAASLKRWESPMDRTRGWMLVVEPRYHASVFLVTGEHDENLWLDSPLARVQPPVDAWQLSQKDFEQLRERLEQAAD
;
A
#
# COMPACT_ATOMS: atom_id res chain seq x y z
N MET A 1 -13.27 47.61 -50.38
CA MET A 1 -12.51 46.35 -50.39
C MET A 1 -11.24 46.59 -49.58
N SER A 2 -11.24 46.22 -48.30
CA SER A 2 -9.99 46.25 -47.51
C SER A 2 -9.03 45.23 -48.09
N THR A 3 -7.85 45.67 -48.52
CA THR A 3 -6.77 44.77 -48.95
C THR A 3 -6.08 44.26 -47.69
N THR A 4 -6.45 43.07 -47.23
CA THR A 4 -5.73 42.36 -46.15
C THR A 4 -4.27 42.23 -46.57
N THR A 5 -3.36 42.67 -45.72
CA THR A 5 -1.93 42.63 -46.06
C THR A 5 -1.43 41.18 -45.98
N PRO A 6 -0.43 40.77 -46.78
CA PRO A 6 0.12 39.41 -46.72
C PRO A 6 0.58 38.98 -45.32
N LYS A 7 0.97 39.94 -44.47
CA LYS A 7 1.38 39.70 -43.08
C LYS A 7 0.19 39.31 -42.18
N GLU A 8 -0.95 39.96 -42.34
CA GLU A 8 -2.17 39.63 -41.57
C GLU A 8 -2.64 38.20 -41.88
N VAL A 9 -2.59 37.80 -43.15
CA VAL A 9 -2.95 36.43 -43.59
C VAL A 9 -2.00 35.38 -43.00
N THR A 10 -0.70 35.69 -42.87
CA THR A 10 0.25 34.77 -42.23
C THR A 10 0.04 34.66 -40.72
N ASP A 11 -0.32 35.77 -40.06
CA ASP A 11 -0.57 35.78 -38.63
C ASP A 11 -1.87 35.04 -38.27
N GLU A 12 -2.96 35.23 -39.03
CA GLU A 12 -4.22 34.48 -38.86
C GLU A 12 -4.02 32.97 -38.98
N ARG A 13 -3.27 32.53 -40.01
CA ARG A 13 -2.94 31.10 -40.19
C ARG A 13 -2.12 30.55 -39.03
N ARG A 14 -1.16 31.32 -38.52
CA ARG A 14 -0.33 30.91 -37.37
C ARG A 14 -1.18 30.73 -36.12
N ARG A 15 -2.11 31.64 -35.83
CA ARG A 15 -3.01 31.54 -34.67
C ARG A 15 -3.95 30.35 -34.78
N ALA A 16 -4.55 30.14 -35.95
CA ALA A 16 -5.41 28.99 -36.20
C ALA A 16 -4.65 27.66 -36.00
N GLU A 17 -3.40 27.59 -36.43
CA GLU A 17 -2.54 26.42 -36.23
C GLU A 17 -2.20 26.17 -34.76
N ILE A 18 -1.95 27.22 -33.96
CA ILE A 18 -1.71 27.09 -32.52
C ILE A 18 -2.95 26.52 -31.82
N VAL A 19 -4.12 27.14 -32.04
CA VAL A 19 -5.39 26.66 -31.46
C VAL A 19 -5.64 25.22 -31.84
N ARG A 20 -5.45 24.87 -33.12
CA ARG A 20 -5.63 23.50 -33.60
C ARG A 20 -4.71 22.51 -32.88
N ARG A 21 -3.42 22.84 -32.69
CA ARG A 21 -2.49 21.96 -31.98
C ARG A 21 -2.81 21.82 -30.52
N THR A 22 -3.21 22.91 -29.86
CA THR A 22 -3.66 22.88 -28.47
C THR A 22 -4.87 21.96 -28.32
N VAL A 23 -5.88 22.08 -29.19
CA VAL A 23 -7.06 21.20 -29.18
C VAL A 23 -6.69 19.75 -29.42
N MET A 24 -5.86 19.46 -30.44
CA MET A 24 -5.44 18.08 -30.72
C MET A 24 -4.67 17.46 -29.56
N GLY A 25 -3.79 18.21 -28.89
CA GLY A 25 -3.06 17.71 -27.73
C GLY A 25 -3.97 17.43 -26.54
N ILE A 26 -4.98 18.27 -26.33
CA ILE A 26 -5.99 18.05 -25.28
C ILE A 26 -6.85 16.81 -25.59
N GLU A 27 -7.30 16.65 -26.84
CA GLU A 27 -8.08 15.48 -27.26
C GLU A 27 -7.27 14.18 -27.12
N GLU A 28 -5.96 14.23 -27.39
CA GLU A 28 -5.04 13.10 -27.21
C GLU A 28 -4.86 12.78 -25.72
N ASP A 29 -4.54 13.77 -24.90
CA ASP A 29 -4.38 13.62 -23.45
C ASP A 29 -5.66 13.08 -22.77
N LEU A 30 -6.85 13.52 -23.21
CA LEU A 30 -8.13 13.01 -22.70
C LEU A 30 -8.41 11.57 -23.13
N GLU A 31 -8.04 11.18 -24.35
CA GLU A 31 -8.23 9.80 -24.82
C GLU A 31 -7.26 8.84 -24.10
N ASP A 32 -6.04 9.29 -23.80
CA ASP A 32 -5.07 8.56 -23.00
C ASP A 32 -5.60 8.38 -21.56
N MET A 33 -6.03 9.48 -20.91
CA MET A 33 -6.64 9.43 -19.59
C MET A 33 -7.87 8.54 -19.55
N ARG A 34 -8.74 8.60 -20.56
CA ARG A 34 -9.92 7.70 -20.67
C ARG A 34 -9.49 6.24 -20.72
N SER A 35 -8.48 5.93 -21.52
CA SER A 35 -7.97 4.56 -21.66
C SER A 35 -7.43 4.02 -20.34
N GLU A 36 -6.73 4.86 -19.58
CA GLU A 36 -6.25 4.54 -18.23
C GLU A 36 -7.40 4.37 -17.23
N LEU A 37 -8.31 5.34 -17.15
CA LEU A 37 -9.45 5.33 -16.25
C LEU A 37 -10.36 4.12 -16.46
N VAL A 38 -10.54 3.64 -17.70
CA VAL A 38 -11.33 2.43 -17.97
C VAL A 38 -10.71 1.20 -17.30
N VAL A 39 -9.39 1.04 -17.38
CA VAL A 39 -8.69 -0.10 -16.77
C VAL A 39 -8.74 0.00 -15.25
N GLU A 40 -8.51 1.20 -14.71
CA GLU A 40 -8.54 1.42 -13.27
C GLU A 40 -9.93 1.28 -12.66
N LEU A 41 -10.97 1.76 -13.36
CA LEU A 41 -12.35 1.67 -12.93
C LEU A 41 -12.77 0.21 -12.76
N ASP A 42 -12.52 -0.63 -13.77
CA ASP A 42 -12.87 -2.05 -13.72
C ASP A 42 -12.14 -2.75 -12.57
N ALA A 43 -10.83 -2.49 -12.41
CA ALA A 43 -10.04 -3.07 -11.34
C ALA A 43 -10.53 -2.63 -9.94
N PHE A 44 -10.82 -1.34 -9.77
CA PHE A 44 -11.28 -0.77 -8.50
C PHE A 44 -12.68 -1.28 -8.13
N GLU A 45 -13.64 -1.25 -9.05
CA GLU A 45 -15.01 -1.71 -8.79
C GLU A 45 -15.08 -3.22 -8.56
N ASP A 46 -14.27 -4.02 -9.27
CA ASP A 46 -14.17 -5.46 -9.02
C ASP A 46 -13.57 -5.76 -7.64
N LYS A 47 -12.55 -4.99 -7.22
CA LYS A 47 -11.96 -5.12 -5.88
C LYS A 47 -12.96 -4.74 -4.80
N LEU A 48 -13.65 -3.60 -4.92
CA LEU A 48 -14.71 -3.20 -3.99
C LEU A 48 -15.82 -4.25 -3.91
N ARG A 49 -16.25 -4.78 -5.06
CA ARG A 49 -17.29 -5.81 -5.13
C ARG A 49 -16.85 -7.12 -4.47
N THR A 50 -15.60 -7.51 -4.67
CA THR A 50 -15.03 -8.73 -4.10
C THR A 50 -14.91 -8.61 -2.59
N LEU A 51 -14.35 -7.51 -2.08
CA LEU A 51 -14.19 -7.27 -0.64
C LEU A 51 -15.55 -7.18 0.07
N THR A 52 -16.47 -6.36 -0.46
CA THR A 52 -17.83 -6.24 0.12
C THR A 52 -18.66 -7.51 0.00
N GLY A 53 -18.34 -8.41 -0.93
CA GLY A 53 -19.01 -9.70 -1.09
C GLY A 53 -18.35 -10.85 -0.34
N ALA A 54 -17.15 -10.66 0.21
CA ALA A 54 -16.41 -11.66 0.97
C ALA A 54 -16.64 -11.56 2.49
N LEU A 55 -17.49 -10.63 2.93
CA LEU A 55 -17.81 -10.46 4.35
C LEU A 55 -18.57 -11.66 4.90
N PRO A 56 -18.30 -12.05 6.16
CA PRO A 56 -19.04 -13.10 6.84
C PRO A 56 -20.53 -12.80 6.91
N ASP A 57 -21.36 -13.79 6.58
CA ASP A 57 -22.83 -13.67 6.60
C ASP A 57 -23.38 -13.27 7.98
N TRP A 58 -22.66 -13.61 9.07
CA TRP A 58 -23.07 -13.31 10.44
C TRP A 58 -22.97 -11.82 10.82
N LEU A 59 -22.27 -11.01 10.03
CA LEU A 59 -22.22 -9.55 10.24
C LEU A 59 -23.53 -8.85 9.88
N GLU A 60 -24.44 -9.52 9.15
CA GLU A 60 -25.72 -8.96 8.68
C GLU A 60 -25.59 -7.68 7.83
N LEU A 61 -24.39 -7.38 7.33
CA LEU A 61 -24.13 -6.23 6.46
C LEU A 61 -24.31 -6.60 5.00
N THR A 62 -25.04 -5.76 4.26
CA THR A 62 -25.19 -5.96 2.82
C THR A 62 -24.13 -5.18 2.04
N ALA A 63 -23.70 -5.69 0.88
CA ALA A 63 -22.77 -4.97 0.01
C ALA A 63 -23.18 -3.52 -0.31
N PRO A 64 -24.49 -3.19 -0.51
CA PRO A 64 -24.95 -1.80 -0.60
C PRO A 64 -24.63 -0.93 0.62
N ASP A 65 -24.75 -1.45 1.84
CA ASP A 65 -24.49 -0.69 3.07
C ASP A 65 -23.03 -0.24 3.14
N LEU A 66 -22.11 -1.11 2.72
CA LEU A 66 -20.65 -0.85 2.72
C LEU A 66 -20.18 0.00 1.54
N ARG A 67 -20.96 0.06 0.45
CA ARG A 67 -20.63 0.92 -0.70
C ARG A 67 -21.18 2.33 -0.53
N LYS A 68 -22.23 2.49 0.30
CA LYS A 68 -22.85 3.78 0.59
C LYS A 68 -21.84 4.86 1.02
N PRO A 69 -20.83 4.61 1.88
CA PRO A 69 -19.86 5.63 2.28
C PRO A 69 -19.00 6.13 1.12
N PHE A 70 -18.81 5.33 0.06
CA PHE A 70 -18.04 5.74 -1.13
C PHE A 70 -18.83 6.66 -2.06
N HIS A 71 -20.13 6.87 -1.86
CA HIS A 71 -20.94 7.69 -2.75
C HIS A 71 -20.81 9.18 -2.46
N PHE A 72 -20.64 9.96 -3.52
CA PHE A 72 -20.73 11.41 -3.45
C PHE A 72 -22.19 11.85 -3.20
N PRO A 73 -22.40 12.96 -2.47
CA PRO A 73 -23.73 13.49 -2.24
C PRO A 73 -24.40 13.97 -3.53
N ASP A 74 -25.72 13.83 -3.62
CA ASP A 74 -26.51 14.11 -4.83
C ASP A 74 -26.54 15.60 -5.24
N ASP A 75 -26.17 16.51 -4.33
CA ASP A 75 -26.13 17.96 -4.56
C ASP A 75 -24.72 18.49 -4.85
N GLY A 76 -23.70 17.61 -4.91
CA GLY A 76 -22.31 17.97 -5.19
C GLY A 76 -21.94 18.03 -6.69
N PRO A 77 -20.75 18.58 -7.03
CA PRO A 77 -20.20 18.59 -8.39
C PRO A 77 -20.06 17.20 -9.02
N LEU A 78 -19.89 16.17 -8.18
CA LEU A 78 -19.73 14.78 -8.60
C LEU A 78 -20.95 13.93 -8.21
N ALA A 79 -22.15 14.48 -8.33
CA ALA A 79 -23.38 13.78 -7.97
C ALA A 79 -23.47 12.39 -8.65
N SER A 80 -23.89 11.38 -7.88
CA SER A 80 -23.95 9.97 -8.30
C SER A 80 -22.61 9.30 -8.60
N ALA A 81 -21.48 9.97 -8.40
CA ALA A 81 -20.16 9.35 -8.48
C ALA A 81 -19.90 8.41 -7.31
N LEU A 82 -18.92 7.54 -7.51
CA LEU A 82 -18.32 6.70 -6.47
C LEU A 82 -16.85 7.12 -6.33
N LEU A 83 -16.37 7.25 -5.10
CA LEU A 83 -14.98 7.57 -4.76
C LEU A 83 -14.04 6.58 -5.47
N GLY A 84 -13.12 7.11 -6.28
CA GLY A 84 -12.23 6.35 -7.16
C GLY A 84 -12.26 6.84 -8.60
N PRO A 85 -11.80 6.01 -9.56
CA PRO A 85 -11.70 6.37 -10.98
C PRO A 85 -13.01 6.85 -11.61
N ARG A 86 -14.17 6.45 -11.06
CA ARG A 86 -15.49 6.88 -11.55
C ARG A 86 -15.73 8.37 -11.38
N ALA A 87 -15.28 8.94 -10.26
CA ALA A 87 -15.37 10.37 -9.98
C ALA A 87 -14.51 11.18 -10.96
N ALA A 88 -13.27 10.74 -11.20
CA ALA A 88 -12.39 11.34 -12.21
C ALA A 88 -12.99 11.26 -13.62
N ALA A 89 -13.59 10.12 -14.00
CA ALA A 89 -14.25 9.96 -15.29
C ALA A 89 -15.46 10.89 -15.49
N LEU A 90 -16.22 11.17 -14.43
CA LEU A 90 -17.31 12.15 -14.49
C LEU A 90 -16.80 13.57 -14.66
N ALA A 91 -15.75 13.95 -13.94
CA ALA A 91 -15.08 15.24 -14.14
C ALA A 91 -14.49 15.37 -15.56
N ALA A 92 -13.91 14.31 -16.10
CA ALA A 92 -13.43 14.27 -17.48
C ALA A 92 -14.56 14.54 -18.49
N GLY A 93 -15.77 14.01 -18.24
CA GLY A 93 -16.95 14.30 -19.05
C GLY A 93 -17.36 15.78 -19.07
N GLU A 94 -17.17 16.51 -17.96
CA GLU A 94 -17.40 17.95 -17.90
C GLU A 94 -16.32 18.72 -18.69
N VAL A 95 -15.06 18.30 -18.60
CA VAL A 95 -13.96 18.86 -19.40
C VAL A 95 -14.17 18.62 -20.90
N GLU A 96 -14.62 17.42 -21.29
CA GLU A 96 -15.00 17.09 -22.67
C GLU A 96 -16.14 17.97 -23.16
N THR A 97 -17.20 18.13 -22.35
CA THR A 97 -18.34 18.99 -22.68
C THR A 97 -17.90 20.44 -22.87
N PHE A 98 -16.98 20.93 -22.03
CA PHE A 98 -16.36 22.24 -22.19
C PHE A 98 -15.62 22.35 -23.52
N ILE A 99 -14.75 21.39 -23.85
CA ILE A 99 -13.98 21.36 -25.10
C ILE A 99 -14.91 21.35 -26.31
N GLU A 100 -15.88 20.45 -26.34
CA GLU A 100 -16.86 20.36 -27.44
C GLU A 100 -17.62 21.68 -27.63
N SER A 101 -18.01 22.36 -26.55
CA SER A 101 -18.76 23.61 -26.61
C SER A 101 -17.96 24.78 -27.21
N TRP A 102 -16.63 24.79 -27.02
CA TRP A 102 -15.75 25.89 -27.42
C TRP A 102 -15.00 25.63 -28.73
N PHE A 103 -14.60 24.40 -28.98
CA PHE A 103 -13.82 24.02 -30.16
C PHE A 103 -14.66 23.31 -31.22
N GLY A 104 -15.88 22.91 -30.88
CA GLY A 104 -16.75 22.15 -31.75
C GLY A 104 -16.41 20.66 -31.73
N SER A 105 -17.37 19.85 -32.13
CA SER A 105 -17.11 18.45 -32.48
C SER A 105 -16.22 18.38 -33.74
N LYS A 106 -15.74 17.20 -34.13
CA LYS A 106 -14.98 16.96 -35.39
C LYS A 106 -15.63 17.55 -36.67
N HIS A 107 -16.89 17.97 -36.62
CA HIS A 107 -17.64 18.53 -37.74
C HIS A 107 -18.01 20.02 -37.59
N ASP A 108 -17.82 20.62 -36.43
CA ASP A 108 -18.15 22.02 -36.18
C ASP A 108 -16.90 22.91 -36.24
N SER A 109 -17.07 24.14 -36.71
CA SER A 109 -15.99 25.12 -36.67
C SER A 109 -15.81 25.65 -35.24
N PRO A 110 -14.57 25.76 -34.73
CA PRO A 110 -14.32 26.35 -33.42
C PRO A 110 -14.86 27.78 -33.34
N LYS A 111 -15.15 28.24 -32.13
CA LYS A 111 -15.59 29.62 -31.90
C LYS A 111 -14.55 30.61 -32.44
N ASP A 112 -15.01 31.77 -32.91
CA ASP A 112 -14.13 32.80 -33.48
C ASP A 112 -13.41 33.60 -32.38
N PHE A 113 -12.26 33.09 -31.93
CA PHE A 113 -11.41 33.71 -30.92
C PHE A 113 -10.77 35.04 -31.36
N THR A 114 -10.92 35.46 -32.63
CA THR A 114 -10.51 36.82 -33.04
C THR A 114 -11.35 37.90 -32.35
N ARG A 115 -12.59 37.56 -31.96
CA ARG A 115 -13.52 38.45 -31.26
C ARG A 115 -13.21 38.50 -29.76
N ALA A 116 -12.94 39.69 -29.24
CA ALA A 116 -12.67 39.90 -27.81
C ALA A 116 -13.79 39.35 -26.90
N SER A 117 -15.06 39.53 -27.27
CA SER A 117 -16.20 39.01 -26.50
C SER A 117 -16.20 37.48 -26.36
N VAL A 118 -15.68 36.76 -27.36
CA VAL A 118 -15.58 35.30 -27.33
C VAL A 118 -14.45 34.88 -26.40
N ARG A 119 -13.31 35.59 -26.42
CA ARG A 119 -12.19 35.33 -25.49
C ARG A 119 -12.56 35.59 -24.03
N PHE A 120 -13.28 36.68 -23.74
CA PHE A 120 -13.76 36.95 -22.38
C PHE A 120 -14.72 35.86 -21.89
N ALA A 121 -15.66 35.43 -22.74
CA ALA A 121 -16.56 34.34 -22.38
C ALA A 121 -15.83 32.99 -22.22
N PHE A 122 -14.78 32.73 -23.00
CA PHE A 122 -13.94 31.54 -22.83
C PHE A 122 -13.19 31.57 -21.50
N PHE A 123 -12.60 32.72 -21.14
CA PHE A 123 -11.91 32.90 -19.87
C PHE A 123 -12.85 32.68 -18.68
N ASP A 124 -14.05 33.28 -18.73
CA ASP A 124 -15.09 33.10 -17.71
C ASP A 124 -15.52 31.63 -17.58
N ALA A 125 -15.74 30.94 -18.71
CA ALA A 125 -16.09 29.51 -18.71
C ALA A 125 -14.92 28.62 -18.22
N THR A 126 -13.67 28.98 -18.53
CA THR A 126 -12.49 28.26 -18.03
C THR A 126 -12.38 28.43 -16.51
N SER A 127 -12.58 29.65 -16.00
CA SER A 127 -12.58 29.91 -14.56
C SER A 127 -13.66 29.08 -13.86
N GLN A 128 -14.87 29.03 -14.41
CA GLN A 128 -15.96 28.22 -13.85
C GLN A 128 -15.64 26.72 -13.84
N LEU A 129 -14.95 26.22 -14.87
CA LEU A 129 -14.52 24.82 -14.93
C LEU A 129 -13.42 24.52 -13.90
N LEU A 130 -12.47 25.44 -13.71
CA LEU A 130 -11.44 25.29 -12.67
C LEU A 130 -12.07 25.34 -11.27
N ASP A 131 -12.99 26.27 -11.01
CA ASP A 131 -13.75 26.34 -9.76
C ASP A 131 -14.53 25.04 -9.51
N PHE A 132 -15.07 24.41 -10.56
CA PHE A 132 -15.71 23.10 -10.48
C PHE A 132 -14.73 21.99 -10.06
N LEU A 133 -13.53 21.94 -10.66
CA LEU A 133 -12.52 20.94 -10.34
C LEU A 133 -11.99 21.11 -8.91
N ASP A 134 -11.76 22.34 -8.46
CA ASP A 134 -11.35 22.65 -7.09
C ASP A 134 -12.45 22.24 -6.09
N ALA A 135 -13.72 22.51 -6.41
CA ALA A 135 -14.85 22.08 -5.59
C ALA A 135 -14.99 20.55 -5.56
N ALA A 136 -14.72 19.86 -6.67
CA ALA A 136 -14.72 18.41 -6.74
C ALA A 136 -13.58 17.79 -5.91
N GLU A 137 -12.40 18.39 -5.92
CA GLU A 137 -11.25 17.97 -5.10
C GLU A 137 -11.55 18.09 -3.60
N ALA A 138 -12.02 19.27 -3.16
CA ALA A 138 -12.39 19.48 -1.76
C ALA A 138 -13.52 18.55 -1.28
N LEU A 139 -14.50 18.27 -2.16
CA LEU A 139 -15.55 17.30 -1.84
C LEU A 139 -15.02 15.86 -1.77
N THR A 140 -14.04 15.50 -2.60
CA THR A 140 -13.41 14.18 -2.58
C THR A 140 -12.76 13.89 -1.22
N GLU A 141 -12.03 14.86 -0.69
CA GLU A 141 -11.39 14.76 0.62
C GLU A 141 -12.43 14.59 1.74
N THR A 142 -13.49 15.41 1.72
CA THR A 142 -14.60 15.30 2.67
C THR A 142 -15.31 13.94 2.59
N VAL A 143 -15.54 13.40 1.37
CA VAL A 143 -16.18 12.10 1.18
C VAL A 143 -15.28 10.96 1.65
N ALA A 144 -13.97 11.02 1.38
CA ALA A 144 -13.01 10.03 1.83
C ALA A 144 -12.94 9.96 3.36
N GLU A 145 -12.90 11.11 4.03
CA GLU A 145 -12.86 11.18 5.49
C GLU A 145 -14.15 10.65 6.13
N ASN A 146 -15.32 11.10 5.63
CA ASN A 146 -16.60 10.57 6.08
C ASN A 146 -16.73 9.06 5.83
N ALA A 147 -16.14 8.55 4.75
CA ALA A 147 -16.16 7.14 4.43
C ALA A 147 -15.35 6.31 5.43
N ARG A 148 -14.14 6.77 5.81
CA ARG A 148 -13.33 6.13 6.85
C ARG A 148 -14.07 6.11 8.18
N GLN A 149 -14.53 7.27 8.64
CA GLN A 149 -15.26 7.37 9.91
C GLN A 149 -16.51 6.48 9.92
N THR A 150 -17.27 6.45 8.82
CA THR A 150 -18.48 5.60 8.76
C THR A 150 -18.13 4.11 8.82
N LEU A 151 -17.03 3.68 8.19
CA LEU A 151 -16.60 2.28 8.23
C LEU A 151 -16.08 1.90 9.61
N GLU A 152 -15.32 2.79 10.25
CA GLU A 152 -14.85 2.64 11.63
C GLU A 152 -16.03 2.54 12.61
N ASP A 153 -16.99 3.47 12.54
CA ASP A 153 -18.22 3.45 13.36
C ASP A 153 -19.02 2.14 13.16
N MET A 154 -19.06 1.61 11.93
CA MET A 154 -19.70 0.33 11.63
C MET A 154 -18.95 -0.84 12.28
N ALA A 155 -17.61 -0.85 12.20
CA ALA A 155 -16.79 -1.86 12.83
C ALA A 155 -16.95 -1.83 14.36
N ASP A 156 -16.86 -0.65 14.97
CA ASP A 156 -17.04 -0.46 16.41
C ASP A 156 -18.43 -0.91 16.87
N THR A 157 -19.48 -0.57 16.13
CA THR A 157 -20.85 -1.02 16.46
C THR A 157 -20.96 -2.55 16.44
N ILE A 158 -20.27 -3.23 15.53
CA ILE A 158 -20.23 -4.69 15.48
C ILE A 158 -19.48 -5.25 16.69
N LEU A 159 -18.33 -4.68 17.03
CA LEU A 159 -17.52 -5.11 18.16
C LEU A 159 -18.27 -4.94 19.48
N ASP A 160 -18.95 -3.80 19.67
CA ASP A 160 -19.82 -3.54 20.82
C ASP A 160 -20.96 -4.56 20.91
N THR A 161 -21.55 -4.93 19.76
CA THR A 161 -22.63 -5.93 19.70
C THR A 161 -22.11 -7.32 20.09
N LEU A 162 -20.92 -7.71 19.62
CA LEU A 162 -20.29 -8.97 19.99
C LEU A 162 -19.93 -9.01 21.48
N GLU A 163 -19.45 -7.90 22.02
CA GLU A 163 -19.13 -7.77 23.44
C GLU A 163 -20.39 -7.86 24.33
N ALA A 164 -21.47 -7.18 23.94
CA ALA A 164 -22.75 -7.29 24.63
C ALA A 164 -23.32 -8.71 24.55
N GLN A 165 -23.16 -9.40 23.41
CA GLN A 165 -23.54 -10.80 23.27
C GLN A 165 -22.70 -11.70 24.18
N ARG A 166 -21.39 -11.46 24.26
CA ARG A 166 -20.48 -12.19 25.13
C ARG A 166 -20.88 -12.08 26.60
N GLU A 167 -21.21 -10.88 27.07
CA GLU A 167 -21.69 -10.64 28.44
C GLU A 167 -23.00 -11.39 28.71
N ALA A 168 -23.96 -11.31 27.77
CA ALA A 168 -25.24 -12.01 27.90
C ALA A 168 -25.09 -13.56 27.91
N ASP A 169 -24.20 -14.11 27.09
CA ASP A 169 -23.92 -15.55 27.04
C ASP A 169 -23.23 -16.02 28.34
N ALA A 170 -22.32 -15.21 28.90
CA ALA A 170 -21.69 -15.49 30.19
C ALA A 170 -22.70 -15.50 31.35
N ASP A 171 -23.58 -14.49 31.41
CA ASP A 171 -24.66 -14.42 32.41
C ASP A 171 -25.61 -15.63 32.30
N ALA A 172 -25.94 -16.05 31.07
CA ALA A 172 -26.78 -17.21 30.83
C ALA A 172 -26.12 -18.51 31.32
N LEU A 173 -24.82 -18.69 31.09
CA LEU A 173 -24.08 -19.83 31.63
C LEU A 173 -24.04 -19.81 33.17
N GLU A 174 -23.83 -18.65 33.79
CA GLU A 174 -23.85 -18.53 35.25
C GLU A 174 -25.23 -18.89 35.82
N ALA A 175 -26.32 -18.48 35.14
CA ALA A 175 -27.68 -18.85 35.51
C ALA A 175 -27.91 -20.37 35.42
N LEU A 176 -27.44 -21.04 34.36
CA LEU A 176 -27.55 -22.50 34.21
C LEU A 176 -26.79 -23.26 35.30
N VAL A 177 -25.62 -22.75 35.69
CA VAL A 177 -24.85 -23.28 36.83
C VAL A 177 -25.62 -23.10 38.14
N HIS A 178 -26.26 -21.95 38.34
CA HIS A 178 -27.06 -21.68 39.54
C HIS A 178 -28.31 -22.55 39.65
N GLU A 179 -28.96 -22.85 38.53
CA GLU A 179 -30.14 -23.73 38.45
C GLU A 179 -29.78 -25.21 38.57
N GLY A 180 -28.49 -25.56 38.52
CA GLY A 180 -27.99 -26.93 38.59
C GLY A 180 -28.23 -27.73 37.31
N GLU A 181 -28.52 -27.04 36.20
CA GLU A 181 -28.60 -27.65 34.87
C GLU A 181 -27.19 -27.94 34.32
N LEU A 182 -26.21 -27.15 34.76
CA LEU A 182 -24.79 -27.37 34.48
C LEU A 182 -24.03 -27.71 35.77
N GLU A 183 -23.12 -28.71 35.73
CA GLU A 183 -22.30 -29.03 36.89
C GLU A 183 -21.27 -27.90 37.14
N PRO A 184 -21.26 -27.26 38.32
CA PRO A 184 -20.24 -26.26 38.65
C PRO A 184 -18.85 -26.90 38.65
N GLY A 185 -17.94 -26.34 37.85
CA GLY A 185 -16.56 -26.82 37.76
C GLY A 185 -16.05 -26.85 36.32
N ARG A 186 -15.50 -28.01 35.93
CA ARG A 186 -14.77 -28.15 34.65
C ARG A 186 -15.66 -27.98 33.41
N ASP A 187 -16.90 -28.41 33.47
CA ASP A 187 -17.80 -28.36 32.31
C ASP A 187 -18.24 -26.90 32.05
N ALA A 188 -18.61 -26.16 33.09
CA ALA A 188 -18.86 -24.71 33.01
C ALA A 188 -17.66 -23.94 32.46
N GLN A 189 -16.47 -24.19 33.01
CA GLN A 189 -15.23 -23.53 32.57
C GLN A 189 -14.91 -23.84 31.10
N LYS A 190 -15.17 -25.07 30.67
CA LYS A 190 -14.95 -25.47 29.28
C LYS A 190 -15.92 -24.76 28.33
N GLU A 191 -17.21 -24.73 28.66
CA GLU A 191 -18.21 -24.04 27.82
C GLU A 191 -17.95 -22.52 27.76
N THR A 192 -17.59 -21.90 28.88
CA THR A 192 -17.18 -20.48 28.89
C THR A 192 -15.95 -20.24 28.02
N ALA A 193 -14.93 -21.11 28.12
CA ALA A 193 -13.71 -20.99 27.30
C ALA A 193 -13.98 -21.17 25.80
N GLU A 194 -14.85 -22.12 25.42
CA GLU A 194 -15.25 -22.33 24.02
C GLU A 194 -16.00 -21.12 23.46
N LEU A 195 -16.93 -20.51 24.23
CA LEU A 195 -17.61 -19.28 23.82
C LEU A 195 -16.65 -18.09 23.68
N TRP A 196 -15.68 -17.97 24.59
CA TRP A 196 -14.68 -16.90 24.52
C TRP A 196 -13.78 -17.03 23.28
N GLU A 197 -13.37 -18.26 22.97
CA GLU A 197 -12.58 -18.54 21.77
C GLU A 197 -13.38 -18.24 20.49
N GLU A 198 -14.66 -18.64 20.44
CA GLU A 198 -15.54 -18.32 19.32
C GLU A 198 -15.69 -16.80 19.12
N GLN A 199 -15.93 -16.04 20.19
CA GLN A 199 -16.05 -14.59 20.13
C GLN A 199 -14.74 -13.93 19.69
N ARG A 200 -13.58 -14.40 20.19
CA ARG A 200 -12.27 -13.93 19.76
C ARG A 200 -12.04 -14.14 18.26
N LEU A 201 -12.45 -15.30 17.73
CA LEU A 201 -12.37 -15.58 16.30
C LEU A 201 -13.28 -14.64 15.49
N ARG A 202 -14.50 -14.37 15.96
CA ARG A 202 -15.43 -13.44 15.29
C ARG A 202 -14.91 -12.01 15.27
N VAL A 203 -14.36 -11.52 16.39
CA VAL A 203 -13.71 -10.20 16.45
C VAL A 203 -12.56 -10.13 15.44
N THR A 204 -11.69 -11.14 15.43
CA THR A 204 -10.56 -11.20 14.50
C THR A 204 -11.03 -11.22 13.04
N GLU A 205 -12.07 -12.01 12.73
CA GLU A 205 -12.64 -12.12 11.40
C GLU A 205 -13.28 -10.80 10.94
N ALA A 206 -13.98 -10.09 11.83
CA ALA A 206 -14.55 -8.78 11.55
C ALA A 206 -13.46 -7.74 11.24
N THR A 207 -12.45 -7.61 12.10
CA THR A 207 -11.33 -6.68 11.91
C THR A 207 -10.61 -6.93 10.59
N LEU A 208 -10.27 -8.19 10.30
CA LEU A 208 -9.59 -8.56 9.05
C LEU A 208 -10.44 -8.31 7.80
N ALA A 209 -11.76 -8.28 7.93
CA ALA A 209 -12.65 -8.04 6.80
C ALA A 209 -12.86 -6.54 6.51
N PHE A 210 -12.78 -5.66 7.52
CA PHE A 210 -12.93 -4.21 7.37
C PHE A 210 -11.64 -3.52 6.89
N GLU A 211 -10.48 -3.93 7.39
CA GLU A 211 -9.17 -3.36 7.03
C GLU A 211 -8.96 -3.18 5.51
N PRO A 212 -9.20 -4.18 4.64
CA PRO A 212 -9.02 -4.00 3.20
C PRO A 212 -10.06 -3.08 2.55
N ILE A 213 -11.24 -2.91 3.15
CA ILE A 213 -12.29 -2.00 2.66
C ILE A 213 -11.90 -0.55 2.98
N GLU A 214 -11.41 -0.29 4.20
CA GLU A 214 -10.88 1.02 4.60
C GLU A 214 -9.67 1.42 3.76
N ALA A 215 -8.73 0.50 3.53
CA ALA A 215 -7.60 0.73 2.63
C ALA A 215 -8.06 1.11 1.21
N LEU A 216 -9.20 0.58 0.75
CA LEU A 216 -9.77 0.90 -0.55
C LEU A 216 -10.34 2.32 -0.61
N VAL A 217 -10.78 2.91 0.51
CA VAL A 217 -11.16 4.33 0.61
C VAL A 217 -9.95 5.21 0.29
N GLY A 218 -8.79 4.91 0.89
CA GLY A 218 -7.54 5.62 0.61
C GLY A 218 -7.14 5.52 -0.86
N GLN A 219 -7.21 4.32 -1.45
CA GLN A 219 -6.94 4.11 -2.88
C GLN A 219 -7.91 4.90 -3.78
N GLY A 220 -9.19 4.92 -3.43
CA GLY A 220 -10.22 5.68 -4.16
C GLY A 220 -9.99 7.19 -4.08
N HIS A 221 -9.60 7.70 -2.91
CA HIS A 221 -9.24 9.11 -2.72
C HIS A 221 -8.06 9.49 -3.61
N THR A 222 -6.94 8.77 -3.53
CA THR A 222 -5.74 9.04 -4.33
C THR A 222 -6.03 8.99 -5.83
N ALA A 223 -6.76 7.98 -6.29
CA ALA A 223 -7.13 7.85 -7.71
C ALA A 223 -8.00 9.01 -8.19
N THR A 224 -8.99 9.43 -7.38
CA THR A 224 -9.86 10.58 -7.71
C THR A 224 -9.06 11.87 -7.78
N LYS A 225 -8.25 12.14 -6.75
CA LYS A 225 -7.45 13.38 -6.63
C LYS A 225 -6.46 13.51 -7.78
N ARG A 226 -5.73 12.43 -8.11
CA ARG A 226 -4.81 12.39 -9.25
C ARG A 226 -5.52 12.74 -10.57
N GLY A 227 -6.65 12.08 -10.86
CA GLY A 227 -7.42 12.37 -12.07
C GLY A 227 -7.92 13.81 -12.15
N LEU A 228 -8.37 14.39 -11.02
CA LEU A 228 -8.78 15.80 -10.96
C LEU A 228 -7.62 16.77 -11.22
N LEU A 229 -6.44 16.51 -10.65
CA LEU A 229 -5.24 17.33 -10.85
C LEU A 229 -4.75 17.29 -12.30
N GLU A 230 -4.77 16.11 -12.93
CA GLU A 230 -4.41 15.97 -14.34
C GLU A 230 -5.39 16.73 -15.26
N LEU A 231 -6.70 16.63 -15.00
CA LEU A 231 -7.73 17.38 -15.72
C LEU A 231 -7.54 18.89 -15.55
N ARG A 232 -7.23 19.35 -14.32
CA ARG A 232 -6.93 20.75 -14.04
C ARG A 232 -5.74 21.24 -14.85
N SER A 233 -4.62 20.51 -14.82
CA SER A 233 -3.42 20.81 -15.61
C SER A 233 -3.73 20.89 -17.11
N LEU A 234 -4.56 19.99 -17.62
CA LEU A 234 -5.01 20.01 -19.01
C LEU A 234 -5.81 21.28 -19.35
N VAL A 235 -6.76 21.68 -18.49
CA VAL A 235 -7.56 22.91 -18.68
C VAL A 235 -6.68 24.16 -18.61
N GLU A 236 -5.71 24.21 -17.70
CA GLU A 236 -4.74 25.31 -17.60
C GLU A 236 -3.85 25.42 -18.83
N ARG A 237 -3.31 24.29 -19.33
CA ARG A 237 -2.54 24.23 -20.58
C ARG A 237 -3.39 24.68 -21.79
N ALA A 238 -4.66 24.29 -21.83
CA ALA A 238 -5.61 24.73 -22.86
C ALA A 238 -5.77 26.25 -22.86
N ASN A 239 -6.00 26.81 -21.67
CA ASN A 239 -6.18 28.25 -21.47
C ASN A 239 -4.94 29.03 -21.91
N LEU A 240 -3.75 28.60 -21.48
CA LEU A 240 -2.48 29.22 -21.86
C LEU A 240 -2.22 29.15 -23.37
N GLY A 241 -2.48 28.00 -24.00
CA GLY A 241 -2.31 27.82 -25.44
C GLY A 241 -3.18 28.76 -26.27
N ILE A 242 -4.45 28.94 -25.89
CA ILE A 242 -5.37 29.82 -26.60
C ILE A 242 -5.06 31.29 -26.35
N LEU A 243 -4.89 31.70 -25.09
CA LEU A 243 -4.61 33.10 -24.76
C LEU A 243 -3.27 33.56 -25.36
N GLY A 244 -2.27 32.68 -25.37
CA GLY A 244 -0.99 32.91 -26.04
C GLY A 244 -1.10 33.09 -27.56
N ALA A 245 -2.09 32.50 -28.22
CA ALA A 245 -2.35 32.71 -29.65
C ALA A 245 -2.95 34.11 -29.95
N PHE A 246 -3.59 34.75 -28.97
CA PHE A 246 -4.26 36.04 -29.15
C PHE A 246 -3.78 37.10 -28.15
N PRO A 247 -2.48 37.48 -28.17
CA PRO A 247 -1.98 38.53 -27.31
C PRO A 247 -2.71 39.82 -27.60
N GLU A 248 -3.44 40.35 -26.60
CA GLU A 248 -4.14 41.62 -26.72
C GLU A 248 -3.11 42.69 -27.09
N HIS A 249 -3.30 43.31 -28.27
CA HIS A 249 -2.42 44.38 -28.73
C HIS A 249 -2.67 45.63 -27.86
N GLY A 250 -2.00 45.70 -26.71
CA GLY A 250 -1.59 46.98 -26.11
C GLY A 250 -2.29 47.46 -24.83
N GLY A 251 -2.79 46.62 -23.92
CA GLY A 251 -3.38 47.15 -22.68
C GLY A 251 -3.40 46.20 -21.48
N SER A 252 -2.62 46.54 -20.44
CA SER A 252 -2.77 46.25 -19.00
C SER A 252 -2.99 44.81 -18.48
N PHE A 253 -3.65 43.91 -19.21
CA PHE A 253 -3.96 42.55 -18.76
C PHE A 253 -2.72 41.65 -18.67
N GLY A 254 -1.72 41.88 -19.53
CA GLY A 254 -0.49 41.09 -19.54
C GLY A 254 0.29 41.10 -18.22
N LYS A 255 0.17 42.14 -17.38
CA LYS A 255 0.88 42.21 -16.10
C LYS A 255 0.25 41.35 -15.00
N ALA A 256 -1.06 41.16 -15.02
CA ALA A 256 -1.71 40.24 -14.09
C ALA A 256 -1.44 38.79 -14.52
N GLN A 257 -1.41 38.54 -15.83
CA GLN A 257 -1.19 37.22 -16.41
C GLN A 257 0.26 36.73 -16.28
N GLU A 258 1.25 37.62 -16.36
CA GLU A 258 2.67 37.26 -16.17
C GLU A 258 2.93 36.78 -14.73
N ALA A 259 2.20 37.30 -13.74
CA ALA A 259 2.28 36.82 -12.35
C ALA A 259 1.63 35.43 -12.17
N THR A 260 0.51 35.14 -12.86
CA THR A 260 -0.16 33.83 -12.78
C THR A 260 0.60 32.73 -13.53
N ILE A 261 1.34 33.09 -14.60
CA ILE A 261 2.13 32.13 -15.38
C ILE A 261 3.38 31.66 -14.61
N ASP A 262 4.03 32.54 -13.84
CA ASP A 262 5.17 32.16 -13.02
C ASP A 262 4.75 31.21 -11.88
N GLU A 263 3.57 31.41 -11.29
CA GLU A 263 3.01 30.55 -10.23
C GLU A 263 2.53 29.18 -10.77
N ALA A 264 1.89 29.15 -11.95
CA ALA A 264 1.49 27.92 -12.64
C ALA A 264 2.69 27.07 -13.12
N GLY A 265 3.80 27.73 -13.49
CA GLY A 265 5.03 27.06 -13.91
C GLY A 265 5.75 26.33 -12.76
N GLU A 266 5.73 26.91 -11.55
CA GLU A 266 6.26 26.24 -10.34
C GLU A 266 5.35 25.09 -9.88
N THR A 267 4.03 25.24 -9.95
CA THR A 267 3.08 24.19 -9.57
C THR A 267 3.12 22.97 -10.50
N LEU A 268 3.35 23.16 -11.81
CA LEU A 268 3.53 22.06 -12.77
C LEU A 268 4.81 21.24 -12.52
N GLN A 269 5.92 21.87 -12.12
CA GLN A 269 7.12 21.13 -11.72
C GLN A 269 6.93 20.41 -10.38
N ALA A 270 6.11 20.96 -9.48
CA ALA A 270 5.77 20.31 -8.22
C ALA A 270 4.81 19.13 -8.39
N THR A 271 3.86 19.18 -9.34
CA THR A 271 2.90 18.08 -9.57
C THR A 271 3.55 16.84 -10.20
N GLU A 272 4.52 17.02 -11.11
CA GLU A 272 5.28 15.90 -11.68
C GLU A 272 6.14 15.20 -10.61
N VAL A 273 6.62 15.94 -9.61
CA VAL A 273 7.35 15.39 -8.45
C VAL A 273 6.39 14.79 -7.41
N LEU A 274 5.20 15.36 -7.21
CA LEU A 274 4.18 14.86 -6.28
C LEU A 274 3.54 13.55 -6.73
N ALA A 275 3.43 13.27 -8.03
CA ALA A 275 2.93 11.98 -8.53
C ALA A 275 3.88 10.82 -8.22
N ASP A 276 5.20 11.07 -8.26
CA ASP A 276 6.23 10.09 -7.86
C ASP A 276 6.36 9.97 -6.33
N VAL A 277 6.02 11.02 -5.58
CA VAL A 277 6.07 11.03 -4.09
C VAL A 277 4.78 10.49 -3.46
N ALA A 278 3.62 10.64 -4.09
CA ALA A 278 2.34 10.14 -3.59
C ALA A 278 2.23 8.60 -3.60
N ALA A 279 3.13 7.91 -4.31
CA ALA A 279 3.31 6.47 -4.18
C ALA A 279 4.11 6.05 -2.91
N LEU A 280 4.67 7.02 -2.18
CA LEU A 280 5.63 6.82 -1.08
C LEU A 280 5.24 7.46 0.26
N THR A 281 4.15 8.22 0.35
CA THR A 281 3.78 8.92 1.60
C THR A 281 2.28 8.84 1.88
N CYS A 282 1.89 7.91 2.75
CA CYS A 282 0.65 7.94 3.51
C CYS A 282 1.01 7.82 4.99
N ASP A 283 1.47 8.92 5.56
CA ASP A 283 1.40 9.29 6.99
C ASP A 283 2.10 10.64 7.13
N GLU A 284 1.36 11.67 7.54
CA GLU A 284 1.77 12.86 8.32
C GLU A 284 0.81 14.03 8.08
N ASP A 285 -0.27 14.07 8.87
CA ASP A 285 -0.97 15.31 9.23
C ASP A 285 -0.78 15.53 10.74
N ASP A 286 0.34 16.17 11.12
CA ASP A 286 0.50 16.81 12.41
C ASP A 286 0.54 18.33 12.17
N HIS A 287 -0.63 18.96 12.32
CA HIS A 287 -0.77 20.41 12.32
C HIS A 287 -0.76 20.94 13.76
N ASP A 288 0.41 21.42 14.19
CA ASP A 288 0.58 22.23 15.41
C ASP A 288 -0.18 23.57 15.25
N HIS A 289 -1.37 23.64 15.83
CA HIS A 289 -2.06 24.90 16.08
C HIS A 289 -1.71 25.43 17.48
N ASP A 290 -0.69 26.29 17.54
CA ASP A 290 -0.43 27.15 18.69
C ASP A 290 -1.58 28.15 18.89
N HIS A 291 -2.51 27.84 19.78
CA HIS A 291 -3.45 28.80 20.35
C HIS A 291 -3.17 28.99 21.85
N ASP A 292 -2.37 30.00 22.16
CA ASP A 292 -2.22 30.56 23.51
C ASP A 292 -3.57 31.13 24.00
N HIS A 293 -4.35 30.31 24.70
CA HIS A 293 -5.43 30.78 25.56
C HIS A 293 -5.19 30.34 27.01
N VAL A 294 -4.51 31.21 27.74
CA VAL A 294 -4.48 31.22 29.21
C VAL A 294 -5.88 31.48 29.72
N HIS A 295 -6.58 30.41 30.10
CA HIS A 295 -7.71 30.48 31.02
C HIS A 295 -7.46 29.52 32.19
N ASP A 296 -6.99 30.11 33.29
CA ASP A 296 -6.96 29.47 34.61
C ASP A 296 -8.41 29.16 35.03
N HIS A 297 -8.80 27.89 34.95
CA HIS A 297 -9.94 27.35 35.67
C HIS A 297 -9.48 26.13 36.45
N ASP A 298 -9.12 26.39 37.71
CA ASP A 298 -8.96 25.38 38.75
C ASP A 298 -10.30 24.65 38.94
N HIS A 299 -10.40 23.44 38.40
CA HIS A 299 -11.42 22.47 38.79
C HIS A 299 -10.72 21.22 39.31
N ASP A 300 -10.47 21.23 40.62
CA ASP A 300 -10.14 20.04 41.39
C ASP A 300 -11.34 19.08 41.33
N HIS A 301 -11.24 18.05 40.49
CA HIS A 301 -12.10 16.87 40.57
C HIS A 301 -11.22 15.66 40.87
N ASP A 302 -11.07 15.37 42.16
CA ASP A 302 -10.60 14.08 42.66
C ASP A 302 -11.62 13.01 42.22
N HIS A 303 -11.28 12.24 41.19
CA HIS A 303 -11.93 10.97 40.90
C HIS A 303 -10.91 9.85 41.09
N ASP A 304 -10.93 9.28 42.28
CA ASP A 304 -10.35 7.96 42.55
C ASP A 304 -11.09 6.93 41.67
N HIS A 305 -10.41 6.41 40.65
CA HIS A 305 -10.81 5.20 39.96
C HIS A 305 -9.80 4.09 40.27
N ASP A 306 -10.20 3.21 41.18
CA ASP A 306 -9.58 1.91 41.39
C ASP A 306 -9.77 1.06 40.12
N HIS A 307 -8.71 0.93 39.31
CA HIS A 307 -8.67 -0.06 38.23
C HIS A 307 -7.96 -1.33 38.71
N VAL A 308 -8.75 -2.35 39.02
CA VAL A 308 -8.29 -3.73 39.17
C VAL A 308 -8.05 -4.29 37.77
N HIS A 309 -6.79 -4.38 37.36
CA HIS A 309 -6.40 -5.07 36.12
C HIS A 309 -6.08 -6.54 36.45
N GLU A 310 -7.01 -7.44 36.12
CA GLU A 310 -6.71 -8.86 35.88
C GLU A 310 -6.19 -8.99 34.44
N GLN A 311 -4.87 -9.09 34.28
CA GLN A 311 -4.24 -9.54 33.05
C GLN A 311 -3.73 -10.97 33.27
N GLU A 312 -4.48 -11.96 32.77
CA GLU A 312 -3.94 -13.28 32.51
C GLU A 312 -3.27 -13.29 31.13
N SER A 313 -1.96 -13.47 31.16
CA SER A 313 -1.14 -13.76 30.00
C SER A 313 -0.92 -15.27 29.94
N GLU A 314 -1.54 -15.95 28.97
CA GLU A 314 -1.13 -17.31 28.59
C GLU A 314 -0.75 -17.36 27.11
N ASN A 315 0.56 -17.33 26.90
CA ASN A 315 1.24 -17.61 25.66
C ASN A 315 1.36 -19.14 25.52
N VAL A 316 0.31 -19.81 25.03
CA VAL A 316 0.36 -21.24 24.71
C VAL A 316 0.64 -21.41 23.22
N ASN A 317 1.90 -21.72 22.92
CA ASN A 317 2.33 -22.24 21.63
C ASN A 317 1.86 -23.70 21.50
N VAL A 318 0.64 -23.93 21.02
CA VAL A 318 0.15 -25.26 20.62
C VAL A 318 0.55 -25.51 19.17
N ASN A 319 1.63 -26.26 19.00
CA ASN A 319 1.98 -26.89 17.75
C ASN A 319 1.08 -28.12 17.57
N GLU A 320 -0.06 -27.95 16.90
CA GLU A 320 -0.94 -29.06 16.50
C GLU A 320 -0.25 -29.91 15.43
N ASN A 321 0.31 -31.03 15.87
CA ASN A 321 0.69 -32.13 15.00
C ASN A 321 -0.12 -33.35 15.43
N GLU A 322 -1.37 -33.41 14.96
CA GLU A 322 -2.20 -34.60 15.03
C GLU A 322 -1.57 -35.69 14.15
N ASN A 323 -0.83 -36.57 14.78
CA ASN A 323 -0.46 -37.84 14.18
C ASN A 323 -1.03 -38.94 15.09
N GLU A 324 -2.28 -39.30 14.82
CA GLU A 324 -2.89 -40.54 15.30
C GLU A 324 -2.05 -41.72 14.78
N ASN A 325 -1.23 -42.28 15.65
CA ASN A 325 -0.65 -43.59 15.41
C ASN A 325 -0.85 -44.42 16.67
N GLU A 326 -1.99 -45.11 16.69
CA GLU A 326 -2.26 -46.25 17.56
C GLU A 326 -1.16 -47.29 17.32
N ASN A 327 -0.18 -47.35 18.23
CA ASN A 327 0.71 -48.49 18.30
C ASN A 327 0.80 -48.94 19.76
N GLU A 328 -0.14 -49.82 20.13
CA GLU A 328 0.01 -50.71 21.27
C GLU A 328 1.30 -51.50 21.10
N ASN A 329 2.37 -51.08 21.77
CA ASN A 329 3.52 -51.94 21.98
C ASN A 329 3.84 -51.98 23.47
N VAL A 330 3.13 -52.90 24.14
CA VAL A 330 3.50 -53.42 25.46
C VAL A 330 4.89 -54.02 25.32
N ASN A 331 5.91 -53.29 25.77
CA ASN A 331 7.22 -53.87 26.03
C ASN A 331 7.56 -53.67 27.50
N VAL A 332 7.15 -54.66 28.29
CA VAL A 332 7.65 -54.89 29.65
C VAL A 332 9.15 -55.16 29.52
N ASN A 333 9.97 -54.18 29.90
CA ASN A 333 11.37 -54.44 30.18
C ASN A 333 11.65 -53.97 31.61
N GLU A 334 11.38 -54.88 32.56
CA GLU A 334 12.03 -54.87 33.86
C GLU A 334 13.53 -54.97 33.63
N ASN A 335 14.24 -53.87 33.79
CA ASN A 335 15.67 -53.91 33.99
C ASN A 335 16.02 -52.96 35.13
N GLU A 336 15.95 -53.50 36.34
CA GLU A 336 16.73 -53.02 37.47
C GLU A 336 18.21 -53.05 37.05
N ASN A 337 18.75 -51.88 36.74
CA ASN A 337 20.20 -51.71 36.72
C ASN A 337 20.55 -50.59 37.67
N VAL A 338 20.77 -50.99 38.92
CA VAL A 338 21.49 -50.23 39.94
C VAL A 338 22.89 -49.99 39.39
N ASN A 339 23.15 -48.78 38.92
CA ASN A 339 24.50 -48.30 38.72
C ASN A 339 24.69 -47.06 39.59
N GLU A 340 25.16 -47.30 40.81
CA GLU A 340 25.79 -46.29 41.66
C GLU A 340 27.03 -45.79 40.91
N ASN A 341 26.88 -44.68 40.19
CA ASN A 341 28.04 -43.95 39.70
C ASN A 341 27.95 -42.54 40.28
N GLU A 342 28.62 -42.38 41.42
CA GLU A 342 28.99 -41.10 42.01
C GLU A 342 29.90 -40.36 41.01
N ASN A 343 29.29 -39.59 40.11
CA ASN A 343 29.99 -38.57 39.37
C ASN A 343 29.47 -37.23 39.89
N GLU A 344 30.22 -36.64 40.82
CA GLU A 344 30.15 -35.21 41.16
C GLU A 344 30.51 -34.40 39.91
N ASN A 345 29.56 -34.25 39.00
CA ASN A 345 29.63 -33.21 38.00
C ASN A 345 28.91 -32.00 38.59
N VAL A 346 29.68 -31.15 39.28
CA VAL A 346 29.28 -29.80 39.69
C VAL A 346 29.09 -29.00 38.40
N ASN A 347 27.92 -29.17 37.79
CA ASN A 347 27.43 -28.24 36.80
C ASN A 347 26.82 -27.10 37.61
N GLU A 348 27.61 -26.05 37.87
CA GLU A 348 27.11 -24.72 38.22
C GLU A 348 26.28 -24.22 37.03
N ASN A 349 25.06 -24.77 36.91
CA ASN A 349 24.03 -24.17 36.09
C ASN A 349 23.53 -22.99 36.90
N VAL A 350 24.27 -21.88 36.80
CA VAL A 350 23.82 -20.55 37.22
C VAL A 350 22.63 -20.24 36.32
N ASN A 351 21.47 -20.72 36.74
CA ASN A 351 20.20 -20.37 36.14
C ASN A 351 19.94 -18.93 36.59
N GLU A 352 20.51 -17.97 35.87
CA GLU A 352 20.03 -16.58 35.82
C GLU A 352 18.63 -16.60 35.20
N ASN A 353 17.67 -17.20 35.92
CA ASN A 353 16.27 -16.85 35.79
C ASN A 353 16.13 -15.46 36.40
N GLU A 354 16.61 -14.46 35.66
CA GLU A 354 16.14 -13.09 35.79
C GLU A 354 14.63 -13.19 35.57
N ASN A 355 13.85 -13.14 36.65
CA ASN A 355 12.40 -12.98 36.60
C ASN A 355 12.15 -11.63 35.91
N VAL A 356 12.12 -11.65 34.58
CA VAL A 356 11.66 -10.54 33.76
C VAL A 356 10.19 -10.39 34.12
N ASN A 357 9.90 -9.37 34.93
CA ASN A 357 8.56 -8.97 35.26
C ASN A 357 7.86 -8.53 33.96
N VAL A 358 7.04 -9.42 33.38
CA VAL A 358 6.38 -9.20 32.07
C VAL A 358 5.33 -8.07 32.13
N ASN A 359 5.05 -7.54 33.33
CA ASN A 359 4.07 -6.48 33.56
C ASN A 359 4.67 -5.06 33.66
N GLU A 360 5.97 -4.87 33.42
CA GLU A 360 6.49 -3.51 33.22
C GLU A 360 6.12 -3.03 31.81
N PRO A 361 5.44 -1.87 31.65
CA PRO A 361 5.20 -1.29 30.34
C PRO A 361 6.55 -1.17 29.62
N PRO A 362 6.60 -1.46 28.30
CA PRO A 362 7.85 -1.38 27.55
C PRO A 362 8.48 -0.01 27.82
N PRO A 363 9.80 0.05 28.11
CA PRO A 363 10.46 1.32 28.33
C PRO A 363 10.17 2.22 27.13
N PRO A 364 9.88 3.52 27.34
CA PRO A 364 9.50 4.41 26.25
C PRO A 364 10.53 4.31 25.13
N GLU A 365 10.05 3.99 23.93
CA GLU A 365 10.90 3.89 22.74
C GLU A 365 11.53 5.26 22.50
N GLU A 366 12.87 5.30 22.44
CA GLU A 366 13.57 6.59 22.37
C GLU A 366 13.79 7.05 20.93
N VAL A 367 13.94 6.10 19.99
CA VAL A 367 14.08 6.38 18.56
C VAL A 367 13.43 5.26 17.75
N ARG A 368 12.55 5.64 16.81
CA ARG A 368 11.90 4.76 15.84
C ARG A 368 12.14 5.30 14.44
N ALA A 369 12.64 4.45 13.54
CA ALA A 369 13.04 4.84 12.20
C ALA A 369 12.71 3.76 11.17
N GLN A 370 12.04 4.14 10.08
CA GLN A 370 11.77 3.23 8.97
C GLN A 370 13.02 3.14 8.08
N CYS A 371 13.43 1.91 7.78
CA CYS A 371 14.57 1.59 6.95
C CYS A 371 14.11 0.80 5.74
N TYR A 372 14.70 1.07 4.58
CA TYR A 372 14.47 0.25 3.38
C TYR A 372 15.80 -0.22 2.80
N ARG A 373 15.85 -1.42 2.24
CA ARG A 373 17.01 -1.87 1.45
C ARG A 373 16.53 -2.59 0.20
N VAL A 374 17.27 -2.39 -0.88
CA VAL A 374 17.07 -3.12 -2.14
C VAL A 374 18.17 -4.15 -2.25
N ARG A 375 17.83 -5.44 -2.20
CA ARG A 375 18.82 -6.51 -2.35
C ARG A 375 18.45 -7.46 -3.47
N ALA A 376 19.46 -7.93 -4.19
CA ALA A 376 19.29 -9.06 -5.10
C ALA A 376 18.86 -10.31 -4.29
N GLY A 377 17.64 -10.80 -4.54
CA GLY A 377 17.06 -11.90 -3.80
C GLY A 377 16.23 -12.84 -4.67
N TRP A 378 15.75 -13.91 -4.04
CA TRP A 378 14.90 -14.92 -4.67
C TRP A 378 13.47 -14.76 -4.19
N LEU A 379 12.61 -14.19 -5.03
CA LEU A 379 11.19 -14.05 -4.73
C LEU A 379 10.40 -15.27 -5.22
N PRO A 380 9.46 -15.80 -4.41
CA PRO A 380 8.53 -16.82 -4.89
C PRO A 380 7.66 -16.23 -6.00
N ILE A 381 7.52 -16.97 -7.10
CA ILE A 381 6.68 -16.52 -8.22
C ILE A 381 5.22 -16.64 -7.81
N ALA A 382 4.44 -15.58 -8.07
CA ALA A 382 3.03 -15.54 -7.74
C ALA A 382 2.28 -16.71 -8.42
N PRO A 383 1.33 -17.38 -7.72
CA PRO A 383 0.59 -18.51 -8.30
C PRO A 383 -0.13 -18.17 -9.61
N LEU A 384 -0.59 -16.93 -9.75
CA LEU A 384 -1.24 -16.43 -10.97
C LEU A 384 -0.26 -16.31 -12.15
N GLU A 385 0.94 -15.77 -11.93
CA GLU A 385 1.98 -15.69 -12.96
C GLU A 385 2.40 -17.10 -13.42
N LEU A 386 2.64 -18.00 -12.46
CA LEU A 386 2.95 -19.40 -12.73
C LEU A 386 1.83 -20.08 -13.55
N SER A 387 0.57 -19.83 -13.17
CA SER A 387 -0.61 -20.40 -13.83
C SER A 387 -0.79 -19.84 -15.24
N ALA A 388 -0.70 -18.53 -15.43
CA ALA A 388 -0.84 -17.89 -16.74
C ALA A 388 0.17 -18.44 -17.76
N VAL A 389 1.38 -18.75 -17.28
CA VAL A 389 2.49 -19.22 -18.10
C VAL A 389 2.45 -20.73 -18.36
N LEU A 390 2.13 -21.54 -17.35
CA LEU A 390 2.17 -23.00 -17.44
C LEU A 390 0.83 -23.65 -17.77
N ALA A 391 -0.31 -22.99 -17.49
CA ALA A 391 -1.63 -23.58 -17.71
C ALA A 391 -1.91 -23.90 -19.19
N PRO A 392 -1.60 -23.03 -20.18
CA PRO A 392 -1.89 -23.36 -21.59
C PRO A 392 -1.22 -24.65 -22.09
N PRO A 393 0.10 -24.87 -21.94
CA PRO A 393 0.72 -26.13 -22.37
C PRO A 393 0.25 -27.32 -21.52
N LEU A 394 0.01 -27.15 -20.22
CA LEU A 394 -0.51 -28.22 -19.37
C LEU A 394 -1.93 -28.65 -19.76
N LEU A 395 -2.81 -27.69 -20.06
CA LEU A 395 -4.18 -27.93 -20.52
C LEU A 395 -4.20 -28.60 -21.90
N PHE A 396 -3.30 -28.18 -22.80
CA PHE A 396 -3.14 -28.85 -24.08
C PHE A 396 -2.69 -30.31 -23.91
N LEU A 397 -1.65 -30.55 -23.10
CA LEU A 397 -1.13 -31.90 -22.83
C LEU A 397 -2.17 -32.77 -22.13
N SER A 398 -2.89 -32.25 -21.14
CA SER A 398 -3.95 -33.01 -20.45
C SER A 398 -5.08 -33.40 -21.41
N THR A 399 -5.50 -32.47 -22.27
CA THR A 399 -6.51 -32.74 -23.30
C THR A 399 -6.04 -33.83 -24.27
N MET A 400 -4.78 -33.78 -24.71
CA MET A 400 -4.21 -34.83 -25.57
C MET A 400 -4.14 -36.19 -24.86
N VAL A 401 -3.79 -36.23 -23.58
CA VAL A 401 -3.79 -37.47 -22.77
C VAL A 401 -5.20 -38.05 -22.67
N VAL A 402 -6.22 -37.22 -22.42
CA VAL A 402 -7.62 -37.66 -22.34
C VAL A 402 -8.08 -38.23 -23.69
N LEU A 403 -7.84 -37.53 -24.80
CA LEU A 403 -8.21 -38.02 -26.14
C LEU A 403 -7.50 -39.32 -26.50
N CYS A 404 -6.20 -39.45 -26.19
CA CYS A 404 -5.47 -40.69 -26.42
C CYS A 404 -6.02 -41.84 -25.55
N THR A 405 -6.41 -41.55 -24.31
CA THR A 405 -7.01 -42.53 -23.40
C THR A 405 -8.37 -42.99 -23.94
N LEU A 406 -9.23 -42.07 -24.41
CA LEU A 406 -10.52 -42.41 -25.02
C LEU A 406 -10.39 -43.24 -26.29
N TYR A 407 -9.34 -43.00 -27.09
CA TYR A 407 -9.01 -43.86 -28.23
C TYR A 407 -8.59 -45.26 -27.77
N LEU A 408 -7.73 -45.38 -26.76
CA LEU A 408 -7.27 -46.67 -26.24
C LEU A 408 -8.40 -47.50 -25.61
N THR A 409 -9.44 -46.86 -25.09
CA THR A 409 -10.64 -47.55 -24.56
C THR A 409 -11.67 -47.91 -25.64
N GLY A 410 -11.44 -47.53 -26.90
CA GLY A 410 -12.34 -47.79 -28.02
C GLY A 410 -13.57 -46.86 -28.06
N VAL A 411 -13.56 -45.77 -27.29
CA VAL A 411 -14.63 -44.76 -27.33
C VAL A 411 -14.51 -43.87 -28.57
N LEU A 412 -13.28 -43.59 -29.01
CA LEU A 412 -13.00 -42.87 -30.25
C LEU A 412 -12.51 -43.86 -31.32
N ASP A 413 -13.07 -43.77 -32.53
CA ASP A 413 -12.73 -44.67 -33.64
C ASP A 413 -11.34 -44.39 -34.24
N ASP A 414 -10.89 -43.13 -34.16
CA ASP A 414 -9.65 -42.68 -34.78
C ASP A 414 -8.62 -42.18 -33.75
N ASN A 415 -7.34 -42.44 -34.03
CA ASN A 415 -6.24 -41.97 -33.18
C ASN A 415 -6.06 -40.45 -33.35
N PRO A 416 -6.20 -39.63 -32.27
CA PRO A 416 -6.09 -38.18 -32.35
C PRO A 416 -4.73 -37.72 -32.89
N MET A 417 -3.65 -38.49 -32.68
CA MET A 417 -2.30 -38.19 -33.18
C MET A 417 -2.11 -38.41 -34.69
N HIS A 418 -3.05 -39.10 -35.35
CA HIS A 418 -3.09 -39.27 -36.79
C HIS A 418 -4.11 -38.36 -37.46
N THR A 419 -5.27 -38.18 -36.83
CA THR A 419 -6.36 -37.35 -37.34
C THR A 419 -6.01 -35.86 -37.27
N LEU A 420 -5.48 -35.40 -36.14
CA LEU A 420 -5.05 -34.02 -35.96
C LEU A 420 -3.58 -33.88 -36.35
N ARG A 421 -3.33 -33.54 -37.63
CA ARG A 421 -1.96 -33.40 -38.16
C ARG A 421 -1.06 -32.46 -37.35
N TRP A 422 -1.66 -31.47 -36.68
CA TRP A 422 -0.97 -30.48 -35.87
C TRP A 422 -0.66 -30.97 -34.44
N ALA A 423 -1.28 -32.05 -33.95
CA ALA A 423 -1.15 -32.50 -32.56
C ALA A 423 0.29 -32.87 -32.18
N ARG A 424 1.05 -33.49 -33.10
CA ARG A 424 2.47 -33.80 -32.89
C ARG A 424 3.32 -32.55 -32.74
N GLY A 425 3.06 -31.53 -33.55
CA GLY A 425 3.73 -30.24 -33.47
C GLY A 425 3.36 -29.50 -32.17
N GLY A 426 2.07 -29.50 -31.82
CA GLY A 426 1.57 -28.96 -30.56
C GLY A 426 2.22 -29.60 -29.35
N LEU A 427 2.32 -30.93 -29.31
CA LEU A 427 2.93 -31.66 -28.18
C LEU A 427 4.42 -31.33 -28.03
N ALA A 428 5.16 -31.31 -29.15
CA ALA A 428 6.57 -30.90 -29.13
C ALA A 428 6.74 -29.44 -28.66
N ALA A 429 5.86 -28.54 -29.12
CA ALA A 429 5.88 -27.14 -28.72
C ALA A 429 5.55 -26.95 -27.24
N SER A 430 4.52 -27.61 -26.72
CA SER A 430 4.16 -27.54 -25.29
C SER A 430 5.25 -28.11 -24.39
N MET A 431 5.90 -29.22 -24.79
CA MET A 431 7.03 -29.78 -24.04
C MET A 431 8.24 -28.85 -24.07
N ALA A 432 8.55 -28.25 -25.22
CA ALA A 432 9.62 -27.26 -25.34
C ALA A 432 9.32 -26.02 -24.49
N TRP A 433 8.07 -25.56 -24.47
CA TRP A 433 7.62 -24.43 -23.65
C TRP A 433 7.84 -24.69 -22.15
N LEU A 434 7.42 -25.86 -21.64
CA LEU A 434 7.58 -26.22 -20.23
C LEU A 434 9.04 -26.31 -19.76
N VAL A 435 10.00 -26.52 -20.68
CA VAL A 435 11.43 -26.62 -20.36
C VAL A 435 12.15 -25.29 -20.59
N LEU A 436 11.94 -24.67 -21.75
CA LEU A 436 12.70 -23.48 -22.15
C LEU A 436 12.23 -22.24 -21.42
N LEU A 437 10.93 -22.13 -21.16
CA LEU A 437 10.40 -20.88 -20.65
C LEU A 437 10.79 -20.58 -19.19
N PRO A 438 10.80 -21.55 -18.25
CA PRO A 438 11.38 -21.32 -16.93
C PRO A 438 12.84 -20.86 -17.01
N VAL A 439 13.64 -21.40 -17.93
CA VAL A 439 15.03 -20.97 -18.14
C VAL A 439 15.09 -19.55 -18.70
N MET A 440 14.25 -19.22 -19.69
CA MET A 440 14.22 -17.87 -20.29
C MET A 440 13.75 -16.80 -19.30
N MET A 441 12.87 -17.16 -18.37
CA MET A 441 12.37 -16.27 -17.33
C MET A 441 13.28 -16.23 -16.09
N ASN A 442 14.45 -16.88 -16.12
CA ASN A 442 15.34 -17.04 -14.96
C ASN A 442 14.62 -17.59 -13.72
N TRP A 443 13.68 -18.52 -13.93
CA TRP A 443 12.99 -19.24 -12.87
C TRP A 443 13.84 -20.42 -12.41
N HIS A 444 14.04 -20.51 -11.11
CA HIS A 444 14.76 -21.61 -10.49
C HIS A 444 13.80 -22.47 -9.67
N PRO A 445 13.79 -23.80 -9.87
CA PRO A 445 13.02 -24.69 -9.03
C PRO A 445 13.62 -24.72 -7.62
N MET A 446 12.79 -24.46 -6.61
CA MET A 446 13.16 -24.49 -5.20
C MET A 446 12.23 -25.43 -4.45
N TRP A 447 12.81 -26.38 -3.71
CA TRP A 447 12.06 -27.28 -2.84
C TRP A 447 11.89 -26.63 -1.47
N ARG A 448 10.65 -26.39 -1.05
CA ARG A 448 10.29 -26.00 0.32
C ARG A 448 9.60 -27.18 0.99
N GLY A 449 10.40 -28.06 1.60
CA GLY A 449 9.94 -29.37 2.06
C GLY A 449 9.56 -30.26 0.87
N PHE A 450 8.33 -30.79 0.87
CA PHE A 450 7.80 -31.62 -0.23
C PHE A 450 7.16 -30.81 -1.37
N LYS A 451 7.00 -29.49 -1.21
CA LYS A 451 6.40 -28.63 -2.25
C LYS A 451 7.49 -28.11 -3.18
N LEU A 452 7.36 -28.40 -4.47
CA LEU A 452 8.16 -27.79 -5.53
C LEU A 452 7.59 -26.40 -5.85
N GLY A 453 8.33 -25.35 -5.56
CA GLY A 453 8.03 -23.98 -5.97
C GLY A 453 9.02 -23.50 -7.03
N PHE A 454 8.71 -22.37 -7.65
CA PHE A 454 9.65 -21.64 -8.50
C PHE A 454 9.93 -20.28 -7.86
N VAL A 455 11.20 -19.88 -7.90
CA VAL A 455 11.64 -18.55 -7.49
C VAL A 455 12.28 -17.84 -8.69
N ARG A 456 12.16 -16.52 -8.75
CA ARG A 456 12.88 -15.68 -9.73
C ARG A 456 13.88 -14.79 -9.00
N HIS A 457 15.00 -14.51 -9.66
CA HIS A 457 15.99 -13.58 -9.15
C HIS A 457 15.54 -12.16 -9.48
N GLU A 458 15.22 -11.37 -8.46
CA GLU A 458 14.69 -10.02 -8.60
C GLU A 458 15.29 -9.13 -7.51
N GLU A 459 15.18 -7.82 -7.70
CA GLU A 459 15.46 -6.85 -6.65
C GLU A 459 14.33 -6.94 -5.64
N VAL A 460 14.68 -7.32 -4.41
CA VAL A 460 13.75 -7.45 -3.30
C VAL A 460 13.88 -6.20 -2.46
N ASP A 461 12.80 -5.44 -2.45
CA ASP A 461 12.62 -4.32 -1.55
C ASP A 461 12.24 -4.88 -0.18
N GLU A 462 13.05 -4.57 0.82
CA GLU A 462 12.83 -4.97 2.20
C GLU A 462 12.71 -3.73 3.06
N GLU A 463 11.58 -3.64 3.74
CA GLU A 463 11.35 -2.62 4.76
C GLU A 463 11.59 -3.23 6.14
N ALA A 464 12.22 -2.46 7.00
CA ALA A 464 12.43 -2.81 8.39
C ALA A 464 12.27 -1.60 9.29
N LEU A 465 11.83 -1.86 10.51
CA LEU A 465 11.83 -0.87 11.56
C LEU A 465 13.14 -0.97 12.34
N ALA A 466 13.88 0.13 12.43
CA ALA A 466 14.97 0.31 13.37
C ALA A 466 14.42 0.93 14.65
N LEU A 467 14.61 0.25 15.78
CA LEU A 467 14.22 0.75 17.08
C LEU A 467 15.44 0.81 18.00
N ILE A 468 15.58 1.90 18.73
CA ILE A 468 16.51 1.99 19.86
C ILE A 468 15.67 2.23 21.11
N ASP A 469 15.72 1.24 22.00
CA ASP A 469 15.24 1.38 23.38
C ASP A 469 16.43 1.65 24.33
N ALA A 470 16.16 1.83 25.61
CA ALA A 470 17.18 2.14 26.62
C ALA A 470 18.30 1.06 26.76
N ARG A 471 18.11 -0.15 26.22
CA ARG A 471 18.99 -1.31 26.41
C ARG A 471 19.38 -2.01 25.11
N ARG A 472 18.66 -1.83 24.01
CA ARG A 472 18.79 -2.61 22.78
C ARG A 472 18.60 -1.72 21.54
N PHE A 473 19.34 -2.09 20.50
CA PHE A 473 19.10 -1.68 19.13
C PHE A 473 18.49 -2.88 18.41
N SER A 474 17.30 -2.74 17.83
CA SER A 474 16.71 -3.74 16.94
C SER A 474 16.57 -3.21 15.54
N LEU A 475 16.79 -4.10 14.58
CA LEU A 475 16.56 -3.89 13.17
C LEU A 475 15.89 -5.14 12.62
N GLU A 476 14.63 -4.99 12.22
CA GLU A 476 13.79 -6.11 11.78
C GLU A 476 13.66 -7.19 12.88
N ARG A 477 14.09 -8.42 12.61
CA ARG A 477 14.06 -9.56 13.55
C ARG A 477 15.33 -9.70 14.37
N THR A 478 16.31 -8.83 14.16
CA THR A 478 17.59 -8.91 14.87
C THR A 478 17.64 -7.83 15.93
N SER A 479 17.98 -8.21 17.15
CA SER A 479 18.13 -7.29 18.27
C SER A 479 19.47 -7.50 18.94
N TRP A 480 20.16 -6.40 19.21
CA TRP A 480 21.45 -6.36 19.86
C TRP A 480 21.36 -5.53 21.14
N PRO A 481 21.81 -6.03 22.29
CA PRO A 481 22.02 -5.18 23.46
C PRO A 481 22.96 -4.03 23.11
N LEU A 482 22.62 -2.79 23.51
CA LEU A 482 23.45 -1.61 23.26
C LEU A 482 24.87 -1.80 23.82
N ARG A 483 25.00 -2.44 24.99
CA ARG A 483 26.28 -2.83 25.61
C ARG A 483 27.15 -3.78 24.77
N ASP A 484 26.55 -4.46 23.78
CA ASP A 484 27.25 -5.37 22.88
C ASP A 484 27.62 -4.68 21.55
N ILE A 485 27.25 -3.42 21.35
CA ILE A 485 27.73 -2.61 20.22
C ILE A 485 29.16 -2.18 20.52
N LYS A 486 30.12 -2.75 19.80
CA LYS A 486 31.55 -2.54 20.03
C LYS A 486 32.02 -1.19 19.48
N ALA A 487 31.43 -0.76 18.37
CA ALA A 487 31.75 0.50 17.71
C ALA A 487 30.58 0.93 16.82
N ALA A 488 30.34 2.24 16.78
CA ALA A 488 29.56 2.91 15.75
C ALA A 488 30.51 3.90 15.06
N SER A 489 30.63 3.84 13.73
CA SER A 489 31.55 4.73 13.00
C SER A 489 30.90 5.35 11.76
N LEU A 490 30.97 6.67 11.67
CA LEU A 490 30.48 7.44 10.54
C LEU A 490 31.52 7.50 9.41
N LYS A 491 31.08 7.27 8.18
CA LYS A 491 31.90 7.32 6.96
C LYS A 491 31.17 8.07 5.85
N ARG A 492 31.91 8.56 4.88
CA ARG A 492 31.36 9.14 3.65
C ARG A 492 31.17 8.07 2.61
N TRP A 493 30.06 8.08 1.88
CA TRP A 493 29.89 7.24 0.70
C TRP A 493 29.50 8.06 -0.52
N GLU A 494 29.85 7.53 -1.70
CA GLU A 494 29.46 8.08 -3.00
C GLU A 494 29.18 6.91 -3.94
N SER A 495 27.98 6.89 -4.52
CA SER A 495 27.62 5.89 -5.52
C SER A 495 28.43 6.11 -6.81
N PRO A 496 29.02 5.05 -7.37
CA PRO A 496 29.76 5.15 -8.61
C PRO A 496 28.87 5.37 -9.84
N MET A 497 27.56 5.08 -9.75
CA MET A 497 26.66 5.06 -10.91
C MET A 497 26.03 6.43 -11.19
N ASP A 498 25.46 7.05 -10.17
CA ASP A 498 24.71 8.31 -10.23
C ASP A 498 25.43 9.48 -9.54
N ARG A 499 26.56 9.20 -8.86
CA ARG A 499 27.33 10.16 -8.04
C ARG A 499 26.55 10.71 -6.84
N THR A 500 25.49 10.03 -6.41
CA THR A 500 24.79 10.35 -5.17
C THR A 500 25.78 10.21 -4.01
N ARG A 501 25.80 11.21 -3.12
CA ARG A 501 26.69 11.29 -1.97
C ARG A 501 25.88 11.21 -0.69
N GLY A 502 26.50 10.71 0.36
CA GLY A 502 25.84 10.60 1.64
C GLY A 502 26.72 10.10 2.77
N TRP A 503 26.06 9.76 3.86
CA TRP A 503 26.67 9.27 5.09
C TRP A 503 26.36 7.79 5.29
N MET A 504 27.33 7.05 5.82
CA MET A 504 27.19 5.64 6.15
C MET A 504 27.60 5.42 7.61
N LEU A 505 26.68 4.92 8.41
CA LEU A 505 26.93 4.50 9.79
C LEU A 505 27.23 3.00 9.80
N VAL A 506 28.42 2.64 10.27
CA VAL A 506 28.83 1.24 10.45
C VAL A 506 28.70 0.89 11.92
N VAL A 507 27.74 0.02 12.24
CA VAL A 507 27.52 -0.51 13.59
C VAL A 507 28.17 -1.88 13.66
N GLU A 508 29.05 -2.11 14.64
CA GLU A 508 29.77 -3.37 14.85
C GLU A 508 29.31 -4.06 16.14
N PRO A 509 28.27 -4.91 16.11
CA PRO A 509 27.93 -5.74 17.26
C PRO A 509 29.05 -6.76 17.55
N ARG A 510 29.30 -7.07 18.83
CA ARG A 510 30.44 -7.88 19.27
C ARG A 510 30.47 -9.32 18.71
N TYR A 511 29.30 -9.90 18.46
CA TYR A 511 29.14 -11.31 18.06
C TYR A 511 28.35 -11.49 16.75
N HIS A 512 28.09 -10.40 16.01
CA HIS A 512 27.32 -10.44 14.77
C HIS A 512 28.06 -9.71 13.64
N ALA A 513 27.55 -9.88 12.41
CA ALA A 513 28.04 -9.10 11.28
C ALA A 513 27.73 -7.61 11.48
N SER A 514 28.59 -6.76 10.93
CA SER A 514 28.36 -5.32 10.93
C SER A 514 27.06 -4.97 10.21
N VAL A 515 26.36 -3.97 10.74
CA VAL A 515 25.16 -3.39 10.14
C VAL A 515 25.57 -2.07 9.49
N PHE A 516 25.10 -1.85 8.26
CA PHE A 516 25.38 -0.66 7.49
C PHE A 516 24.08 0.10 7.27
N LEU A 517 24.02 1.31 7.82
CA LEU A 517 22.93 2.25 7.61
C LEU A 517 23.46 3.38 6.73
N VAL A 518 22.69 3.85 5.75
CA VAL A 518 23.06 4.92 4.82
C VAL A 518 21.94 5.94 4.69
N THR A 519 22.31 7.19 4.44
CA THR A 519 21.38 8.25 4.03
C THR A 519 22.06 9.14 2.98
N GLY A 520 21.25 9.84 2.18
CA GLY A 520 21.72 10.84 1.22
C GLY A 520 22.15 12.14 1.90
N GLU A 521 23.02 12.92 1.26
CA GLU A 521 23.39 14.27 1.69
C GLU A 521 23.12 15.27 0.57
N HIS A 522 22.31 16.29 0.87
CA HIS A 522 21.95 17.33 -0.08
C HIS A 522 22.98 18.47 -0.13
N ASP A 523 23.71 18.73 0.96
CA ASP A 523 24.77 19.74 0.98
C ASP A 523 26.12 19.15 0.54
N GLU A 524 26.45 19.37 -0.74
CA GLU A 524 27.69 18.91 -1.35
C GLU A 524 28.95 19.43 -0.61
N ASN A 525 28.90 20.65 -0.08
CA ASN A 525 30.07 21.27 0.58
C ASN A 525 30.32 20.61 1.93
N LEU A 526 29.25 20.35 2.70
CA LEU A 526 29.34 19.65 3.98
C LEU A 526 29.98 18.28 3.80
N TRP A 527 29.58 17.55 2.75
CA TRP A 527 30.16 16.25 2.44
C TRP A 527 31.62 16.36 2.00
N LEU A 528 31.97 17.31 1.15
CA LEU A 528 33.34 17.49 0.61
C LEU A 528 34.34 17.91 1.70
N ASP A 529 33.93 18.84 2.57
CA ASP A 529 34.77 19.40 3.62
C ASP A 529 34.96 18.45 4.81
N SER A 530 34.13 17.41 4.92
CA SER A 530 34.25 16.44 6.00
C SER A 530 35.56 15.64 5.93
N PRO A 531 36.26 15.45 7.08
CA PRO A 531 37.51 14.71 7.14
C PRO A 531 37.32 13.18 7.11
N LEU A 532 36.08 12.69 7.11
CA LEU A 532 35.77 11.26 7.21
C LEU A 532 36.23 10.48 5.97
N ALA A 533 36.59 9.21 6.18
CA ALA A 533 37.04 8.35 5.09
C ALA A 533 35.89 8.08 4.09
N ARG A 534 36.21 8.17 2.79
CA ARG A 534 35.29 7.77 1.72
C ARG A 534 35.35 6.26 1.54
N VAL A 535 34.18 5.62 1.54
CA VAL A 535 33.99 4.18 1.36
C VAL A 535 32.88 3.91 0.35
N GLN A 536 32.86 2.71 -0.21
CA GLN A 536 31.76 2.23 -1.04
C GLN A 536 30.75 1.52 -0.12
N PRO A 537 29.46 1.85 -0.18
CA PRO A 537 28.47 1.20 0.66
C PRO A 537 28.30 -0.27 0.17
N PRO A 538 28.10 -1.22 1.09
CA PRO A 538 27.65 -2.57 0.72
C PRO A 538 26.32 -2.50 -0.03
N VAL A 539 26.10 -3.47 -0.93
CA VAL A 539 24.87 -3.54 -1.74
C VAL A 539 23.63 -3.80 -0.86
N ASP A 540 23.82 -4.34 0.33
CA ASP A 540 22.79 -4.68 1.31
C ASP A 540 22.67 -3.68 2.47
N ALA A 541 23.18 -2.45 2.29
CA ALA A 541 23.03 -1.39 3.29
C ALA A 541 21.57 -0.92 3.39
N TRP A 542 21.13 -0.63 4.62
CA TRP A 542 19.81 -0.08 4.91
C TRP A 542 19.81 1.42 4.68
N GLN A 543 18.81 1.92 3.96
CA GLN A 543 18.61 3.32 3.64
C GLN A 543 17.59 3.94 4.59
N LEU A 544 17.84 5.18 5.01
CA LEU A 544 17.01 5.92 5.94
C LEU A 544 16.86 7.37 5.52
N SER A 545 15.81 8.02 6.03
CA SER A 545 15.71 9.48 5.98
C SER A 545 16.90 10.13 6.73
N GLN A 546 17.25 11.36 6.34
CA GLN A 546 18.38 12.07 6.96
C GLN A 546 18.13 12.31 8.47
N LYS A 547 16.89 12.68 8.82
CA LYS A 547 16.44 12.91 10.21
C LYS A 547 16.61 11.65 11.06
N ASP A 548 16.10 10.51 10.57
CA ASP A 548 16.16 9.24 11.30
C ASP A 548 17.60 8.73 11.43
N PHE A 549 18.38 8.89 10.37
CA PHE A 549 19.80 8.54 10.37
C PHE A 549 20.57 9.31 11.44
N GLU A 550 20.33 10.61 11.59
CA GLU A 550 20.98 11.45 12.59
C GLU A 550 20.59 11.04 14.02
N GLN A 551 19.30 10.78 14.27
CA GLN A 551 18.81 10.32 15.57
C GLN A 551 19.42 8.97 15.97
N LEU A 552 19.41 7.99 15.05
CA LEU A 552 20.03 6.68 15.30
C LEU A 552 21.54 6.80 15.52
N ARG A 553 22.23 7.62 14.71
CA ARG A 553 23.67 7.85 14.85
C ARG A 553 24.00 8.36 16.25
N GLU A 554 23.35 9.42 16.71
CA GLU A 554 23.64 10.03 18.00
C GLU A 554 23.48 9.04 19.15
N ARG A 555 22.43 8.23 19.12
CA ARG A 555 22.20 7.20 20.15
C ARG A 555 23.20 6.05 20.08
N LEU A 556 23.53 5.58 18.89
CA LEU A 556 24.47 4.47 18.71
C LEU A 556 25.91 4.87 19.03
N GLU A 557 26.30 6.12 18.76
CA GLU A 557 27.60 6.66 19.16
C GLU A 557 27.68 6.80 20.69
N GLN A 558 26.64 7.33 21.34
CA GLN A 558 26.55 7.41 22.81
C GLN A 558 26.60 6.03 23.48
N ALA A 559 26.02 5.00 22.87
CA ALA A 559 26.02 3.64 23.38
C ALA A 559 27.36 2.92 23.19
N ALA A 560 28.18 3.35 22.24
CA ALA A 560 29.49 2.75 21.94
C ALA A 560 30.64 3.36 22.75
N ASP A 561 30.43 4.54 23.35
CA ASP A 561 31.35 5.22 24.27
C ASP A 561 31.28 4.62 25.71
#